data_AF-A0A2S8NRK6-F1
#
_entry.id   AF-A0A2S8NRK6-F1
#
_cell.length_a   1.000
_cell.length_b   1.000
_cell.length_c   1.000
_cell.angle_alpha   90.00
_cell.angle_beta   90.00
_cell.angle_gamma   90.00
#
_symmetry.space_group_name_H-M   'P 1'
#
loop_
_entity.id
_entity.type
_entity.pdbx_description
1 polymer ?
#
loop_
_entity_poly.entity_id
_entity_poly.type
_entity_poly.pdbx_seq_one_letter_code
_entity_poly.pdbx_strand_id
1 'polypeptide(L)'
;MLWLKHISFIKDILCKCKYCNFLSIINIENCLPTNANGSKDRDDLLRLLAAIEAIEIKKKHYTIINWVSNWVSPRHTKSVVKNMENLSKYNDSCLWKYDKDPNLTYQYGKGWFYNNEKISNHLRDAIIIANYER
;
A
#
# COMPACT_ATOMS: atom_id res chain seq x y z
N MET A 1 16.68 -8.44 13.50
CA MET A 1 15.48 -8.80 12.72
C MET A 1 15.03 -7.59 11.91
N LEU A 2 14.81 -7.76 10.61
CA LEU A 2 14.51 -6.65 9.69
C LEU A 2 13.18 -5.96 10.03
N TRP A 3 12.17 -6.73 10.46
CA TRP A 3 10.83 -6.21 10.79
C TRP A 3 10.82 -5.20 11.95
N LEU A 4 11.74 -5.31 12.93
CA LEU A 4 11.85 -4.34 14.02
C LEU A 4 12.29 -2.97 13.52
N LYS A 5 13.20 -2.92 12.54
CA LYS A 5 13.61 -1.66 11.91
C LYS A 5 12.44 -1.02 11.16
N HIS A 6 11.63 -1.83 10.47
CA HIS A 6 10.44 -1.35 9.78
C HIS A 6 9.40 -0.78 10.76
N ILE A 7 9.17 -1.45 11.91
CA ILE A 7 8.28 -0.91 12.94
C ILE A 7 8.77 0.42 13.50
N SER A 8 10.07 0.56 13.74
CA SER A 8 10.64 1.84 14.19
C SER A 8 10.37 2.95 13.17
N PHE A 9 10.66 2.67 11.90
CA PHE A 9 10.44 3.61 10.81
C PHE A 9 8.96 4.01 10.66
N ILE A 10 8.05 3.04 10.73
CA ILE A 10 6.60 3.29 10.70
C ILE A 10 6.20 4.16 11.88
N LYS A 11 6.67 3.87 13.11
CA LYS A 11 6.38 4.70 14.29
C LYS A 11 6.83 6.14 14.07
N ASP A 12 8.02 6.35 13.51
CA ASP A 12 8.54 7.70 13.25
C ASP A 12 7.67 8.46 12.23
N ILE A 13 7.22 7.81 11.16
CA ILE A 13 6.28 8.40 10.20
C ILE A 13 4.96 8.76 10.89
N LEU A 14 4.39 7.83 11.65
CA LEU A 14 3.11 8.06 12.34
C LEU A 14 3.20 9.17 13.39
N CYS A 15 4.34 9.30 14.06
CA CYS A 15 4.62 10.40 14.97
C CYS A 15 4.71 11.75 14.24
N LYS A 16 5.27 11.79 13.03
CA LYS A 16 5.24 13.00 12.19
C LYS A 16 3.82 13.36 11.77
N CYS A 17 2.99 12.36 11.45
CA CYS A 17 1.57 12.56 11.13
C CYS A 17 0.73 13.03 12.33
N LYS A 18 1.22 12.89 13.56
CA LYS A 18 0.54 13.37 14.79
C LYS A 18 0.30 14.89 14.76
N TYR A 19 1.15 15.63 14.03
CA TYR A 19 1.04 17.08 13.89
C TYR A 19 0.12 17.52 12.74
N CYS A 20 -0.54 16.58 12.06
CA CYS A 20 -1.55 16.91 11.07
C CYS A 20 -2.87 17.26 11.76
N ASN A 21 -3.42 18.44 11.48
CA ASN A 21 -4.69 18.92 12.03
C ASN A 21 -5.94 18.19 11.48
N PHE A 22 -5.76 17.19 10.61
CA PHE A 22 -6.84 16.45 9.97
C PHE A 22 -6.75 14.96 10.29
N LEU A 23 -7.91 14.30 10.34
CA LEU A 23 -8.00 12.86 10.45
C LEU A 23 -7.45 12.21 9.17
N SER A 24 -6.29 11.56 9.26
CA SER A 24 -5.68 10.86 8.13
C SER A 24 -6.18 9.41 8.06
N ILE A 25 -6.68 8.97 6.91
CA ILE A 25 -6.92 7.54 6.67
C ILE A 25 -5.63 6.94 6.13
N ILE A 26 -5.15 5.87 6.77
CA ILE A 26 -3.99 5.11 6.30
C ILE A 26 -4.50 3.76 5.77
N ASN A 27 -4.47 3.61 4.46
CA ASN A 27 -4.76 2.34 3.81
C ASN A 27 -3.56 1.39 3.97
N ILE A 28 -3.80 0.21 4.53
CA ILE A 28 -2.79 -0.82 4.74
C ILE A 28 -3.29 -2.09 4.07
N GLU A 29 -2.53 -2.60 3.11
CA GLU A 29 -2.89 -3.87 2.48
C GLU A 29 -2.63 -5.04 3.42
N ASN A 30 -3.65 -5.85 3.65
CA ASN A 30 -3.55 -7.09 4.38
C ASN A 30 -3.01 -8.20 3.48
N CYS A 31 -1.70 -8.13 3.20
CA CYS A 31 -0.98 -9.16 2.47
C CYS A 31 -0.88 -10.43 3.32
N LEU A 32 -1.86 -11.33 3.22
CA LEU A 32 -1.76 -12.64 3.86
C LEU A 32 -0.65 -13.46 3.16
N PRO A 33 0.25 -14.09 3.94
CA PRO A 33 1.29 -14.94 3.38
C PRO A 33 0.67 -16.11 2.62
N THR A 34 1.18 -16.41 1.44
CA THR A 34 0.78 -17.60 0.68
C THR A 34 1.64 -18.79 1.09
N ASN A 35 1.20 -20.01 0.73
CA ASN A 35 1.96 -21.25 0.96
C ASN A 35 3.35 -21.26 0.29
N ALA A 36 3.65 -20.29 -0.59
CA ALA A 36 4.93 -20.16 -1.29
C ALA A 36 6.00 -19.40 -0.47
N ASN A 37 5.65 -18.77 0.65
CA ASN A 37 6.60 -18.02 1.47
C ASN A 37 7.32 -18.97 2.44
N GLY A 38 8.65 -18.86 2.53
CA GLY A 38 9.42 -19.54 3.57
C GLY A 38 8.91 -19.19 4.97
N SER A 39 8.98 -20.14 5.91
CA SER A 39 8.39 -19.99 7.25
C SER A 39 8.83 -18.72 7.98
N LYS A 40 10.09 -18.32 7.82
CA LYS A 40 10.67 -17.13 8.46
C LYS A 40 10.11 -15.81 7.93
N ASP A 41 9.98 -15.65 6.62
CA ASP A 41 9.48 -14.41 6.01
C ASP A 41 8.00 -14.21 6.30
N ARG A 42 7.26 -15.33 6.34
CA ARG A 42 5.89 -15.37 6.81
C ARG A 42 5.77 -14.86 8.25
N ASP A 43 6.57 -15.40 9.16
CA ASP A 43 6.49 -15.06 10.58
C ASP A 43 6.90 -13.59 10.84
N ASP A 44 7.93 -13.09 10.15
CA ASP A 44 8.36 -11.69 10.23
C ASP A 44 7.26 -10.73 9.70
N LEU A 45 6.55 -11.10 8.62
CA LEU A 45 5.42 -10.33 8.11
C LEU A 45 4.24 -10.33 9.10
N LEU A 46 3.88 -11.49 9.66
CA LEU A 46 2.80 -11.58 10.65
C LEU A 46 3.12 -10.76 11.91
N ARG A 47 4.38 -10.78 12.37
CA ARG A 47 4.86 -9.94 13.48
C ARG A 47 4.76 -8.45 13.16
N LEU A 48 5.09 -8.05 11.94
CA LEU A 48 4.97 -6.66 11.48
C LEU A 48 3.51 -6.21 11.50
N LEU A 49 2.59 -7.00 10.93
CA LEU A 49 1.16 -6.70 10.89
C LEU A 49 0.57 -6.62 12.31
N ALA A 50 0.86 -7.58 13.17
CA ALA A 50 0.39 -7.59 14.56
C ALA A 50 0.94 -6.40 15.36
N ALA A 51 2.18 -5.98 15.11
CA ALA A 51 2.75 -4.81 15.77
C ALA A 51 2.11 -3.49 15.32
N ILE A 52 1.70 -3.38 14.05
CA ILE A 52 0.91 -2.24 13.55
C ILE A 52 -0.47 -2.21 14.23
N GLU A 53 -1.16 -3.35 14.27
CA GLU A 53 -2.46 -3.47 14.96
C GLU A 53 -2.36 -3.15 16.45
N ALA A 54 -1.31 -3.62 17.13
CA ALA A 54 -1.06 -3.31 18.54
C ALA A 54 -0.79 -1.81 18.77
N ILE A 55 -0.09 -1.16 17.83
CA ILE A 55 0.10 0.30 17.85
C ILE A 55 -1.27 0.99 17.79
N GLU A 56 -2.19 0.56 16.92
CA GLU A 56 -3.56 1.08 16.78
C GLU A 56 -4.42 0.89 18.02
N ILE A 57 -4.42 -0.31 18.62
CA ILE A 57 -5.15 -0.61 19.86
C ILE A 57 -4.69 0.31 20.99
N LYS A 58 -3.37 0.50 21.14
CA LYS A 58 -2.82 1.40 22.15
C LYS A 58 -3.25 2.86 21.91
N LYS A 59 -3.53 3.29 20.68
CA LYS A 59 -4.04 4.66 20.38
C LYS A 59 -5.44 4.89 20.89
N LYS A 60 -6.30 3.87 20.89
CA LYS A 60 -7.67 4.01 21.42
C LYS A 60 -7.67 4.47 22.88
N HIS A 61 -6.54 4.33 23.58
CA HIS A 61 -6.33 4.81 24.94
C HIS A 61 -5.62 6.18 25.04
N TYR A 62 -5.07 6.73 23.95
CA TYR A 62 -4.37 8.02 23.91
C TYR A 62 -4.99 8.96 22.86
N THR A 63 -5.68 10.00 23.33
CA THR A 63 -6.48 10.99 22.59
C THR A 63 -5.74 11.89 21.59
N ILE A 64 -4.47 11.63 21.26
CA ILE A 64 -3.60 12.56 20.52
C ILE A 64 -3.14 12.02 19.16
N ILE A 65 -3.86 11.08 18.54
CA ILE A 65 -3.45 10.52 17.24
C ILE A 65 -4.59 10.65 16.23
N ASN A 66 -4.42 11.56 15.26
CA ASN A 66 -5.39 11.89 14.23
C ASN A 66 -5.29 10.97 13.00
N TRP A 67 -5.26 9.65 13.17
CA TRP A 67 -5.37 8.76 12.00
C TRP A 67 -6.12 7.45 12.29
N VAL A 68 -6.75 6.91 11.25
CA VAL A 68 -7.51 5.65 11.26
C VAL A 68 -6.95 4.70 10.21
N SER A 69 -6.75 3.43 10.58
CA SER A 69 -6.38 2.38 9.64
C SER A 69 -7.57 1.91 8.83
N ASN A 70 -7.32 1.67 7.54
CA ASN A 70 -8.21 0.92 6.70
C ASN A 70 -7.45 -0.28 6.12
N TRP A 71 -7.82 -1.46 6.58
CA TRP A 71 -7.25 -2.71 6.09
C TRP A 71 -7.85 -3.06 4.73
N VAL A 72 -7.01 -3.11 3.70
CA VAL A 72 -7.38 -3.34 2.32
C VAL A 72 -7.06 -4.79 1.92
N SER A 73 -8.05 -5.51 1.40
CA SER A 73 -7.78 -6.85 0.86
C SER A 73 -6.97 -6.76 -0.44
N PRO A 74 -5.93 -7.60 -0.62
CA PRO A 74 -5.14 -7.62 -1.86
C PRO A 74 -5.97 -7.91 -3.11
N ARG A 75 -7.18 -8.46 -2.98
CA ARG A 75 -8.07 -8.67 -4.13
C ARG A 75 -8.40 -7.35 -4.84
N HIS A 76 -8.56 -6.27 -4.09
CA HIS A 76 -8.97 -4.98 -4.63
C HIS A 76 -7.83 -4.33 -5.40
N THR A 77 -6.64 -4.29 -4.81
CA THR A 77 -5.43 -3.73 -5.41
C THR A 77 -4.94 -4.57 -6.61
N LYS A 78 -4.91 -5.90 -6.49
CA LYS A 78 -4.51 -6.80 -7.59
C LYS A 78 -5.48 -6.78 -8.76
N SER A 79 -6.76 -6.55 -8.52
CA SER A 79 -7.74 -6.41 -9.62
C SER A 79 -7.44 -5.20 -10.50
N VAL A 80 -7.04 -4.06 -9.90
CA VAL A 80 -6.64 -2.86 -10.63
C VAL A 80 -5.44 -3.15 -11.52
N VAL A 81 -4.38 -3.76 -10.97
CA VAL A 81 -3.18 -4.14 -11.73
C VAL A 81 -3.54 -5.00 -12.93
N LYS A 82 -4.29 -6.09 -12.71
CA LYS A 82 -4.68 -7.00 -13.78
C LYS A 82 -5.54 -6.32 -14.85
N ASN A 83 -6.45 -5.46 -14.45
CA ASN A 83 -7.31 -4.73 -15.39
C ASN A 83 -6.50 -3.76 -16.24
N MET A 84 -5.64 -2.94 -15.64
CA MET A 84 -4.80 -2.01 -16.38
C MET A 84 -3.86 -2.72 -17.35
N GLU A 85 -3.24 -3.82 -16.92
CA GLU A 85 -2.35 -4.63 -17.77
C GLU A 85 -3.10 -5.23 -18.96
N ASN A 86 -4.34 -5.69 -18.77
CA ASN A 86 -5.13 -6.26 -19.86
C ASN A 86 -5.71 -5.19 -20.80
N LEU A 87 -6.25 -4.10 -20.28
CA LEU A 87 -6.85 -3.03 -21.08
C LEU A 87 -5.80 -2.33 -21.95
N SER A 88 -4.57 -2.18 -21.45
CA SER A 88 -3.47 -1.59 -22.22
C SER A 88 -3.13 -2.33 -23.51
N LYS A 89 -3.44 -3.63 -23.64
CA LYS A 89 -3.18 -4.44 -24.84
C LYS A 89 -4.04 -4.02 -26.04
N TYR A 90 -5.20 -3.43 -25.75
CA TYR A 90 -6.24 -3.13 -26.75
C TYR A 90 -6.42 -1.63 -26.96
N ASN A 91 -5.62 -0.79 -26.30
CA ASN A 91 -5.63 0.65 -26.50
C ASN A 91 -4.65 1.03 -27.62
N ASP A 92 -5.06 1.93 -28.52
CA ASP A 92 -4.27 2.37 -29.69
C ASP A 92 -2.89 2.93 -29.30
N SER A 93 -2.78 3.53 -28.11
CA SER A 93 -1.52 4.08 -27.59
C SER A 93 -0.72 3.12 -26.70
N CYS A 94 -1.24 1.90 -26.46
CA CYS A 94 -0.74 0.95 -25.48
C CYS A 94 -0.58 1.51 -24.04
N LEU A 95 -1.16 2.67 -23.76
CA LEU A 95 -1.03 3.40 -22.50
C LEU A 95 -2.37 3.38 -21.77
N TRP A 96 -2.39 2.90 -20.55
CA TRP A 96 -3.56 2.96 -19.69
C TRP A 96 -3.29 3.87 -18.50
N LYS A 97 -4.26 4.71 -18.14
CA LYS A 97 -4.19 5.60 -16.98
C LYS A 97 -5.03 5.03 -15.86
N TYR A 98 -4.56 5.17 -14.62
CA TYR A 98 -5.35 4.78 -13.47
C TYR A 98 -6.35 5.88 -13.15
N ASP A 99 -7.65 5.57 -13.13
CA ASP A 99 -8.71 6.57 -13.00
C ASP A 99 -8.62 7.41 -11.72
N LYS A 100 -8.14 6.81 -10.63
CA LYS A 100 -8.01 7.50 -9.33
C LYS A 100 -6.73 8.33 -9.19
N ASP A 101 -5.72 8.04 -10.00
CA ASP A 101 -4.49 8.84 -10.07
C ASP A 101 -3.94 8.78 -11.50
N PRO A 102 -4.34 9.71 -12.39
CA PRO A 102 -3.97 9.68 -13.81
C PRO A 102 -2.46 9.80 -14.08
N ASN A 103 -1.65 10.18 -13.07
CA ASN A 103 -0.21 10.18 -13.17
C ASN A 103 0.38 8.76 -13.09
N LEU A 104 -0.35 7.83 -12.46
CA LEU A 104 -0.03 6.41 -12.49
C LEU A 104 -0.52 5.82 -13.80
N THR A 105 0.42 5.37 -14.62
CA THR A 105 0.12 4.79 -15.92
C THR A 105 0.80 3.44 -16.11
N TYR A 106 0.20 2.60 -16.94
CA TYR A 106 0.79 1.36 -17.40
C TYR A 106 0.92 1.39 -18.91
N GLN A 107 2.10 1.06 -19.42
CA GLN A 107 2.35 0.90 -20.84
C GLN A 107 2.64 -0.56 -21.17
N TYR A 108 1.86 -1.14 -22.08
CA TYR A 108 2.01 -2.53 -22.49
C TYR A 108 3.44 -2.80 -23.00
N GLY A 109 4.07 -3.85 -22.48
CA GLY A 109 5.45 -4.23 -22.79
C GLY A 109 6.54 -3.36 -22.14
N LYS A 110 6.21 -2.21 -21.53
CA LYS A 110 7.20 -1.31 -20.89
C LYS A 110 7.10 -1.24 -19.37
N GLY A 111 5.90 -1.44 -18.82
CA GLY A 111 5.66 -1.50 -17.37
C GLY A 111 4.95 -0.26 -16.82
N TRP A 112 5.18 0.02 -15.54
CA TRP A 112 4.50 1.06 -14.75
C TRP A 112 5.29 2.36 -14.68
N PHE A 113 4.57 3.48 -14.75
CA PHE A 113 5.13 4.83 -14.68
C PHE A 113 4.33 5.70 -13.70
N TYR A 114 5.02 6.63 -13.05
CA TYR A 114 4.42 7.71 -12.27
C TYR A 114 5.03 9.03 -12.72
N ASN A 115 4.22 10.03 -13.08
CA ASN A 115 4.71 11.30 -13.64
C ASN A 115 5.68 11.10 -14.82
N ASN A 116 5.40 10.12 -15.69
CA ASN A 116 6.23 9.70 -16.82
C ASN A 116 7.60 9.07 -16.47
N GLU A 117 7.88 8.83 -15.20
CA GLU A 117 9.09 8.11 -14.75
C GLU A 117 8.79 6.65 -14.46
N LYS A 118 9.70 5.75 -14.85
CA LYS A 118 9.52 4.31 -14.62
C LYS A 118 9.63 4.01 -13.13
N ILE A 119 8.66 3.26 -12.59
CA ILE A 119 8.59 2.94 -11.16
C ILE A 119 8.66 1.43 -10.90
N SER A 120 8.96 1.08 -9.64
CA SER A 120 8.91 -0.31 -9.18
C SER A 120 7.48 -0.76 -8.89
N ASN A 121 7.25 -2.07 -8.89
CA ASN A 121 5.96 -2.65 -8.53
C ASN A 121 5.55 -2.30 -7.09
N HIS A 122 6.51 -2.16 -6.17
CA HIS A 122 6.23 -1.77 -4.78
C HIS A 122 5.69 -0.35 -4.69
N LEU A 123 6.28 0.60 -5.44
CA LEU A 123 5.80 1.98 -5.46
C LEU A 123 4.42 2.07 -6.12
N ARG A 124 4.20 1.33 -7.21
CA ARG A 124 2.88 1.19 -7.83
C ARG A 124 1.85 0.72 -6.81
N ASP A 125 2.13 -0.37 -6.09
CA ASP A 125 1.20 -0.93 -5.11
C ASP A 125 0.88 0.08 -4.02
N ALA A 126 1.90 0.80 -3.52
CA ALA A 126 1.68 1.87 -2.53
C ALA A 126 0.75 2.98 -3.05
N ILE A 127 0.88 3.40 -4.31
CA ILE A 127 -0.01 4.41 -4.93
C ILE A 127 -1.44 3.88 -5.08
N ILE A 128 -1.61 2.63 -5.54
CA ILE A 128 -2.94 2.01 -5.68
C ILE A 128 -3.61 1.87 -4.31
N ILE A 129 -2.87 1.40 -3.30
CA ILE A 129 -3.35 1.27 -1.92
C ILE A 129 -3.72 2.64 -1.35
N ALA A 130 -2.90 3.67 -1.55
CA ALA A 130 -3.17 5.03 -1.07
C ALA A 130 -4.48 5.59 -1.65
N ASN A 131 -4.79 5.28 -2.91
CA ASN A 131 -6.02 5.70 -3.59
C ASN A 131 -7.21 4.73 -3.42
N TYR A 132 -7.12 3.75 -2.51
CA TYR A 132 -8.25 2.86 -2.23
C TYR A 132 -9.37 3.62 -1.51
N GLU A 133 -10.59 3.49 -2.01
CA GLU A 133 -11.82 4.03 -1.41
C GLU A 133 -12.77 2.86 -1.18
N ARG A 134 -13.50 2.86 -0.05
CA ARG A 134 -14.46 1.81 0.31
C ARG A 134 -15.79 1.98 -0.42
#